data_AF-A0AAD7JC46-F1
#
_entry.id   AF-A0AAD7JC46-F1
#
_cell.length_a   1.000
_cell.length_b   1.000
_cell.length_c   1.000
_cell.angle_alpha   90.00
_cell.angle_beta   90.00
_cell.angle_gamma   90.00
#
_symmetry.space_group_name_H-M   'P 1'
#
loop_
_entity.id
_entity.type
_entity.pdbx_description
1 polymer ?
#
loop_
_entity_poly.entity_id
_entity_poly.type
_entity_poly.pdbx_seq_one_letter_code
_entity_poly.pdbx_strand_id
1 'polypeptide(L)'
;MSNTQISSKAGEQQELKRRASQKRRDSQQAFRNRNTERLREAARLRMQRRRAELKESAEKAVLAREKRREADANHRENIRREKFVRKHGYREYLTSYLPLLNEFNSFRLAGVKIPVSTNKTVPGDQDEDEE
;
A
#
# COMPACT_ATOMS: atom_id res chain seq x y z
N MET A 1 -30.38 80.86 3.52
CA MET A 1 -29.84 79.76 4.36
C MET A 1 -29.59 78.46 3.56
N SER A 2 -29.24 78.52 2.26
CA SER A 2 -29.33 77.34 1.39
C SER A 2 -28.01 76.63 1.08
N ASN A 3 -26.85 77.26 1.32
CA ASN A 3 -25.55 76.66 0.94
C ASN A 3 -25.09 75.52 1.84
N THR A 4 -25.47 75.50 3.12
CA THR A 4 -25.02 74.48 4.08
C THR A 4 -25.70 73.12 3.86
N GLN A 5 -26.98 73.12 3.46
CA GLN A 5 -27.72 71.88 3.18
C GLN A 5 -27.24 71.16 1.91
N ILE A 6 -26.82 71.91 0.88
CA ILE A 6 -26.31 71.34 -0.38
C ILE A 6 -24.96 70.64 -0.16
N SER A 7 -24.08 71.24 0.65
CA SER A 7 -22.79 70.65 1.06
C SER A 7 -22.98 69.31 1.81
N SER A 8 -23.96 69.25 2.74
CA SER A 8 -24.23 68.02 3.50
C SER A 8 -24.68 66.85 2.62
N LYS A 9 -25.59 67.10 1.64
CA LYS A 9 -26.10 66.07 0.73
C LYS A 9 -25.03 65.54 -0.24
N ALA A 10 -24.10 66.41 -0.67
CA ALA A 10 -22.98 66.01 -1.50
C ALA A 10 -22.02 65.07 -0.73
N GLY A 11 -21.75 65.37 0.54
CA GLY A 11 -20.95 64.52 1.44
C GLY A 11 -21.61 63.15 1.69
N GLU A 12 -22.92 63.12 1.92
CA GLU A 12 -23.68 61.88 2.08
C GLU A 12 -23.64 61.01 0.81
N GLN A 13 -23.83 61.61 -0.38
CA GLN A 13 -23.71 60.88 -1.64
C GLN A 13 -22.31 60.30 -1.87
N GLN A 14 -21.26 61.04 -1.51
CA GLN A 14 -19.89 60.58 -1.66
C GLN A 14 -19.58 59.41 -0.71
N GLU A 15 -20.05 59.47 0.54
CA GLU A 15 -19.89 58.39 1.52
C GLU A 15 -20.69 57.14 1.12
N LEU A 16 -21.90 57.30 0.56
CA LEU A 16 -22.68 56.18 0.02
C LEU A 16 -21.95 55.48 -1.13
N LYS A 17 -21.34 56.22 -2.06
CA LYS A 17 -20.54 55.64 -3.15
C LYS A 17 -19.32 54.90 -2.62
N ARG A 18 -18.63 55.46 -1.61
CA ARG A 18 -17.48 54.81 -0.96
C ARG A 18 -17.87 53.49 -0.29
N ARG A 19 -18.97 53.49 0.48
CA ARG A 19 -19.51 52.28 1.14
C ARG A 19 -19.97 51.23 0.12
N ALA A 20 -20.62 51.64 -0.97
CA ALA A 20 -21.03 50.73 -2.03
C ALA A 20 -19.83 50.06 -2.72
N SER A 21 -18.79 50.82 -3.03
CA SER A 21 -17.54 50.28 -3.58
C SER A 21 -16.82 49.34 -2.62
N GLN A 22 -16.77 49.67 -1.33
CA GLN A 22 -16.21 48.79 -0.31
C GLN A 22 -16.98 47.46 -0.22
N LYS A 23 -18.31 47.53 -0.10
CA LYS A 23 -19.18 46.35 -0.03
C LYS A 23 -19.04 45.44 -1.25
N ARG A 24 -18.88 46.00 -2.45
CA ARG A 24 -18.62 45.21 -3.67
C ARG A 24 -17.27 44.48 -3.58
N ARG A 25 -16.21 45.15 -3.14
CA ARG A 25 -14.88 44.53 -2.95
C ARG A 25 -14.94 43.39 -1.93
N ASP A 26 -15.56 43.65 -0.78
CA ASP A 26 -15.70 42.65 0.29
C ASP A 26 -16.52 41.44 -0.19
N SER A 27 -17.59 41.66 -0.95
CA SER A 27 -18.42 40.58 -1.50
C SER A 27 -17.65 39.76 -2.53
N GLN A 28 -16.86 40.41 -3.40
CA GLN A 28 -16.03 39.73 -4.39
C GLN A 28 -14.91 38.92 -3.72
N GLN A 29 -14.29 39.46 -2.67
CA GLN A 29 -13.27 38.75 -1.89
C GLN A 29 -13.86 37.56 -1.13
N ALA A 30 -15.03 37.72 -0.50
CA ALA A 30 -15.73 36.63 0.19
C ALA A 30 -16.09 35.49 -0.77
N PHE A 31 -16.53 35.80 -1.99
CA PHE A 31 -16.80 34.80 -3.02
C PHE A 31 -15.53 34.03 -3.43
N ARG A 32 -14.42 34.75 -3.66
CA ARG A 32 -13.12 34.13 -3.98
C ARG A 32 -12.66 33.20 -2.86
N ASN A 33 -12.69 33.67 -1.62
CA ASN A 33 -12.26 32.90 -0.46
C ASN A 33 -13.07 31.58 -0.35
N ARG A 34 -14.40 31.66 -0.43
CA ARG A 34 -15.27 30.47 -0.40
C ARG A 34 -14.96 29.47 -1.51
N ASN A 35 -14.70 29.96 -2.73
CA ASN A 35 -14.33 29.09 -3.85
C ASN A 35 -12.97 28.42 -3.62
N THR A 36 -11.98 29.17 -3.13
CA THR A 36 -10.66 28.62 -2.81
C THR A 36 -10.75 27.58 -1.70
N GLU A 37 -11.54 27.81 -0.66
CA GLU A 37 -11.77 26.84 0.42
C GLU A 37 -12.40 25.55 -0.08
N ARG A 38 -13.47 25.65 -0.90
CA ARG A 38 -14.10 24.48 -1.52
C ARG A 38 -13.13 23.68 -2.37
N LEU A 39 -12.28 24.35 -3.16
CA LEU A 39 -11.24 23.71 -3.95
C LEU A 39 -10.21 22.99 -3.07
N ARG A 40 -9.78 23.60 -1.96
CA ARG A 40 -8.86 22.99 -1.00
C ARG A 40 -9.48 21.77 -0.33
N GLU A 41 -10.74 21.82 0.05
CA GLU A 41 -11.45 20.67 0.63
C GLU A 41 -11.60 19.52 -0.37
N ALA A 42 -12.04 19.81 -1.59
CA ALA A 42 -12.14 18.81 -2.64
C ALA A 42 -10.77 18.16 -2.94
N ALA A 43 -9.70 18.95 -2.97
CA ALA A 43 -8.34 18.45 -3.14
C ALA A 43 -7.91 17.56 -1.96
N ARG A 44 -8.18 17.97 -0.71
CA ARG A 44 -7.89 17.16 0.49
C ARG A 44 -8.62 15.81 0.45
N LEU A 45 -9.90 15.81 0.12
CA LEU A 45 -10.71 14.59 0.00
C LEU A 45 -10.18 13.65 -1.09
N ARG A 46 -9.85 14.18 -2.28
CA ARG A 46 -9.23 13.38 -3.35
C ARG A 46 -7.89 12.78 -2.91
N MET A 47 -7.05 13.57 -2.25
CA MET A 47 -5.77 13.09 -1.74
C MET A 47 -5.94 11.99 -0.68
N GLN A 48 -6.90 12.12 0.22
CA GLN A 48 -7.21 11.09 1.21
C GLN A 48 -7.68 9.79 0.54
N ARG A 49 -8.61 9.87 -0.42
CA ARG A 49 -9.08 8.70 -1.17
C ARG A 49 -7.93 7.99 -1.89
N ARG A 50 -7.11 8.75 -2.62
CA ARG A 50 -5.95 8.17 -3.34
C ARG A 50 -4.94 7.52 -2.39
N ARG A 51 -4.72 8.12 -1.21
CA ARG A 51 -3.87 7.50 -0.17
C ARG A 51 -4.46 6.20 0.35
N ALA A 52 -5.77 6.14 0.57
CA ALA A 52 -6.45 4.92 1.01
C ALA A 52 -6.34 3.81 -0.04
N GLU A 53 -6.62 4.12 -1.31
CA GLU A 53 -6.49 3.19 -2.44
C GLU A 53 -5.06 2.66 -2.58
N LEU A 54 -4.05 3.51 -2.44
CA LEU A 54 -2.64 3.09 -2.49
C LEU A 54 -2.27 2.16 -1.32
N LYS A 55 -2.78 2.43 -0.11
CA LYS A 55 -2.55 1.56 1.05
C LYS A 55 -3.18 0.19 0.83
N GLU A 56 -4.43 0.14 0.41
CA GLU A 56 -5.15 -1.09 0.10
C GLU A 56 -4.45 -1.89 -1.01
N SER A 57 -4.00 -1.20 -2.08
CA SER A 57 -3.26 -1.84 -3.17
C SER A 57 -1.93 -2.43 -2.70
N ALA A 58 -1.20 -1.71 -1.84
CA ALA A 58 0.04 -2.22 -1.26
C ALA A 58 -0.19 -3.46 -0.38
N GLU A 59 -1.22 -3.44 0.48
CA GLU A 59 -1.59 -4.59 1.32
C GLU A 59 -1.98 -5.80 0.46
N LYS A 60 -2.78 -5.60 -0.59
CA LYS A 60 -3.13 -6.67 -1.55
C LYS A 60 -1.90 -7.22 -2.27
N ALA A 61 -0.96 -6.37 -2.65
CA ALA A 61 0.27 -6.80 -3.31
C ALA A 61 1.16 -7.63 -2.39
N VAL A 62 1.25 -7.28 -1.10
CA VAL A 62 1.98 -8.06 -0.08
C VAL A 62 1.33 -9.43 0.10
N LEU A 63 0.01 -9.47 0.33
CA LEU A 63 -0.75 -10.72 0.47
C LEU A 63 -0.60 -11.62 -0.76
N ALA A 64 -0.65 -11.05 -1.97
CA ALA A 64 -0.45 -11.82 -3.20
C ALA A 64 0.95 -12.41 -3.32
N ARG A 65 1.99 -11.66 -2.89
CA ARG A 65 3.38 -12.14 -2.86
C ARG A 65 3.56 -13.28 -1.86
N GLU A 66 2.98 -13.16 -0.67
CA GLU A 66 3.03 -14.22 0.34
C GLU A 66 2.35 -15.50 -0.13
N LYS A 67 1.15 -15.38 -0.71
CA LYS A 67 0.44 -16.53 -1.31
C LYS A 67 1.24 -17.22 -2.40
N ARG A 68 1.92 -16.44 -3.26
CA ARG A 68 2.81 -17.02 -4.29
C ARG A 68 3.99 -17.74 -3.67
N ARG A 69 4.64 -17.17 -2.66
CA ARG A 69 5.75 -17.83 -1.95
C ARG A 69 5.32 -19.14 -1.30
N GLU A 70 4.13 -19.16 -0.69
CA GLU A 70 3.56 -20.37 -0.10
C GLU A 70 3.24 -21.42 -1.17
N ALA A 71 2.62 -21.02 -2.27
CA ALA A 71 2.35 -21.91 -3.40
C ALA A 71 3.65 -22.51 -3.99
N ASP A 72 4.69 -21.69 -4.18
CA ASP A 72 6.00 -22.15 -4.67
C ASP A 72 6.66 -23.12 -3.68
N ALA A 73 6.59 -22.83 -2.38
CA ALA A 73 7.13 -23.72 -1.35
C ALA A 73 6.40 -25.07 -1.35
N ASN A 74 5.07 -25.06 -1.39
CA ASN A 74 4.24 -26.26 -1.45
C ASN A 74 4.51 -27.06 -2.73
N HIS A 75 4.66 -26.40 -3.87
CA HIS A 75 5.01 -27.05 -5.13
C HIS A 75 6.39 -27.74 -5.05
N ARG A 76 7.40 -27.06 -4.52
CA ARG A 76 8.74 -27.63 -4.31
C ARG A 76 8.71 -28.82 -3.35
N GLU A 77 7.91 -28.74 -2.30
CA GLU A 77 7.73 -29.84 -1.34
C GLU A 77 7.07 -31.04 -2.00
N ASN A 78 6.02 -30.83 -2.80
CA ASN A 78 5.37 -31.90 -3.56
C ASN A 78 6.33 -32.60 -4.52
N ILE A 79 7.16 -31.85 -5.24
CA ILE A 79 8.19 -32.44 -6.11
C ILE A 79 9.18 -33.28 -5.27
N ARG A 80 9.64 -32.77 -4.12
CA ARG A 80 10.56 -33.50 -3.23
C ARG A 80 9.93 -34.79 -2.70
N ARG A 81 8.67 -34.72 -2.25
CA ARG A 81 7.86 -35.87 -1.85
C ARG A 81 7.74 -36.90 -2.96
N GLU A 82 7.33 -36.49 -4.16
CA GLU A 82 7.16 -37.41 -5.29
C GLU A 82 8.48 -38.06 -5.72
N LYS A 83 9.59 -37.32 -5.70
CA LYS A 83 10.92 -37.89 -5.95
C LYS A 83 11.28 -38.93 -4.88
N PHE A 84 11.04 -38.63 -3.60
CA PHE A 84 11.30 -39.57 -2.52
C PHE A 84 10.44 -40.82 -2.64
N VAL A 85 9.14 -40.67 -2.84
CA VAL A 85 8.19 -41.79 -2.99
C VAL A 85 8.54 -42.65 -4.19
N ARG A 86 8.94 -42.06 -5.32
CA ARG A 86 9.41 -42.84 -6.49
C ARG A 86 10.67 -43.66 -6.19
N LYS A 87 11.58 -43.14 -5.37
CA LYS A 87 12.86 -43.80 -5.06
C LYS A 87 12.77 -44.83 -3.93
N HIS A 88 11.98 -44.55 -2.90
CA HIS A 88 11.96 -45.33 -1.64
C HIS A 88 10.60 -45.97 -1.34
N GLY A 89 9.57 -45.64 -2.13
CA GLY A 89 8.21 -46.10 -1.91
C GLY A 89 7.42 -45.25 -0.91
N TYR A 90 6.10 -45.39 -0.96
CA TYR A 90 5.18 -44.62 -0.12
C TYR A 90 5.26 -45.00 1.37
N ARG A 91 5.58 -46.26 1.67
CA ARG A 91 5.72 -46.76 3.04
C ARG A 91 6.86 -46.04 3.79
N GLU A 92 8.01 -45.90 3.16
CA GLU A 92 9.17 -45.15 3.72
C GLU A 92 8.86 -43.66 3.86
N TYR A 93 8.07 -43.09 2.95
CA TYR A 93 7.62 -41.71 3.08
C TYR A 93 6.82 -41.51 4.37
N LEU A 94 5.89 -42.42 4.69
CA LEU A 94 5.06 -42.33 5.89
C LEU A 94 5.82 -42.61 7.19
N THR A 95 6.79 -43.53 7.15
CA THR A 95 7.45 -44.04 8.37
C THR A 95 8.74 -43.30 8.71
N SER A 96 9.43 -42.74 7.72
CA SER A 96 10.74 -42.12 7.89
C SER A 96 10.70 -40.62 7.57
N TYR A 97 10.20 -40.24 6.39
CA TYR A 97 10.29 -38.86 5.92
C TYR A 97 9.25 -37.92 6.53
N LEU A 98 7.98 -38.34 6.62
CA LEU A 98 6.88 -37.52 7.14
C LEU A 98 7.04 -37.15 8.63
N PRO A 99 7.46 -38.08 9.53
CA PRO A 99 7.71 -37.72 10.92
C PRO A 99 8.83 -36.68 11.07
N LEU A 100 9.93 -36.85 10.33
CA LEU A 100 11.05 -35.89 10.33
C LEU A 100 10.59 -34.51 9.83
N LEU A 101 9.81 -34.45 8.74
CA LEU A 101 9.24 -33.19 8.25
C LEU A 101 8.38 -32.49 9.30
N ASN A 102 7.53 -33.24 10.00
CA ASN A 102 6.69 -32.69 11.06
C ASN A 102 7.55 -32.14 12.21
N GLU A 103 8.59 -32.88 12.62
CA GLU A 103 9.52 -32.45 13.67
C GLU A 103 10.27 -31.17 13.29
N PHE A 104 10.81 -31.10 12.06
CA PHE A 104 11.43 -29.88 11.52
C PHE A 104 10.47 -28.68 11.49
N ASN A 105 9.21 -28.90 11.11
CA ASN A 105 8.20 -27.85 11.11
C ASN A 105 7.87 -27.38 12.54
N SER A 106 7.79 -28.29 13.50
CA SER A 106 7.61 -27.95 14.92
C SER A 106 8.75 -27.09 15.44
N PHE A 107 10.01 -27.42 15.10
CA PHE A 107 11.16 -26.59 15.48
C PHE A 107 11.13 -25.20 14.86
N ARG A 108 10.74 -25.09 13.58
CA ARG A 108 10.60 -23.80 12.90
C ARG A 108 9.52 -22.93 13.55
N LEU A 109 8.38 -23.52 13.93
CA LEU A 109 7.30 -22.83 14.63
C LEU A 109 7.70 -22.41 16.05
N ALA A 110 8.55 -23.20 16.71
CA ALA A 110 9.14 -22.86 18.01
C ALA A 110 10.26 -21.80 17.94
N GLY A 111 10.59 -21.29 16.75
CA GLY A 111 11.65 -20.30 16.55
C GLY A 111 13.08 -20.87 16.66
N VAL A 112 13.22 -22.19 16.68
CA VAL A 112 14.52 -22.86 16.77
C VAL A 112 15.17 -22.87 15.39
N LYS A 113 16.35 -22.23 15.28
CA LYS A 113 17.17 -22.27 14.05
C LYS A 113 18.03 -23.52 14.06
N ILE A 114 17.61 -24.54 13.31
CA ILE A 114 18.41 -25.76 13.15
C ILE A 114 19.40 -25.55 12.00
N PRO A 115 20.72 -25.62 12.24
CA PRO A 115 21.69 -25.70 11.16
C PRO A 115 21.60 -27.10 10.53
N VAL A 116 20.88 -27.20 9.41
CA VAL A 116 20.84 -28.44 8.64
C VAL A 116 22.12 -28.53 7.83
N SER A 117 23.08 -29.34 8.29
CA SER A 117 24.22 -29.76 7.48
C SER A 117 23.74 -30.77 6.44
N THR A 118 23.50 -30.31 5.21
CA THR A 118 23.31 -31.25 4.11
C THR A 118 24.69 -31.78 3.73
N ASN A 119 24.96 -33.06 4.04
CA ASN A 119 26.07 -33.77 3.42
C ASN A 119 25.87 -33.70 1.90
N LYS A 120 26.62 -32.82 1.22
CA LYS A 120 26.72 -32.79 -0.23
C LYS A 120 27.53 -33.99 -0.67
N THR A 121 26.88 -35.16 -0.74
CA THR A 121 27.29 -36.18 -1.70
C THR A 121 26.26 -36.15 -2.79
N VAL A 122 26.46 -35.22 -3.73
CA VAL A 122 25.81 -35.22 -5.04
C VAL A 122 26.74 -36.02 -5.94
N PRO A 123 26.43 -37.28 -6.31
CA PRO A 123 27.10 -37.93 -7.42
C PRO A 123 26.38 -37.52 -8.70
N GLY A 124 27.08 -36.78 -9.57
CA GLY A 124 26.60 -36.48 -10.91
C GLY A 124 26.51 -34.99 -11.23
N ASP A 125 27.62 -34.27 -11.04
CA ASP A 125 28.02 -33.20 -11.96
C ASP A 125 29.40 -33.66 -12.49
N GLN A 126 29.40 -34.60 -13.43
CA GLN A 126 30.51 -34.76 -14.36
C GLN A 126 30.05 -34.07 -15.62
N ASP A 127 30.54 -32.86 -15.80
CA ASP A 127 30.53 -32.14 -17.06
C ASP A 127 31.24 -33.03 -18.08
N GLU A 128 30.50 -33.54 -19.07
CA GLU A 128 31.10 -34.00 -20.32
C GLU A 128 31.51 -32.74 -21.08
N ASP A 129 32.73 -32.29 -20.82
CA ASP A 129 33.39 -31.31 -21.68
C ASP A 129 33.75 -31.99 -23.00
N GLU A 130 33.25 -31.36 -24.07
CA GLU A 130 33.53 -31.60 -25.47
C GLU A 130 35.05 -31.62 -25.76
N GLU A 131 35.49 -32.64 -26.50
CA GLU A 131 36.62 -32.52 -27.44
C GLU A 131 36.30 -33.28 -28.74
#